data_AF-X1FLK7-F1
#
_entry.id   AF-X1FLK7-F1
#
_cell.length_a   1.000
_cell.length_b   1.000
_cell.length_c   1.000
_cell.angle_alpha   90.00
_cell.angle_beta   90.00
_cell.angle_gamma   90.00
#
_symmetry.space_group_name_H-M   'P 1'
#
loop_
_entity.id
_entity.type
_entity.pdbx_description
1 polymer ?
#
loop_
_entity_poly.entity_id
_entity_poly.type
_entity_poly.pdbx_seq_one_letter_code
_entity_poly.pdbx_strand_id
1 'polypeptide(L)'
;MIIIMRNLKLKGLKYNKGKFLLFNDRFVFFPPQLIDILSSIYGEGVKSLLVWLGKKAGWTLIQNWEENLKPKTLDDLVNQFCNIVSNQGWGRFVPTQISEDMITIELHHNISSILENKSKYFCYFI
;
A
#
# COMPACT_ATOMS: atom_id res chain seq x y z
N MET A 1 -11.98 3.31 -19.17
CA MET A 1 -10.56 3.64 -19.43
C MET A 1 -9.71 2.55 -18.79
N ILE A 2 -9.24 1.60 -19.59
CA ILE A 2 -8.34 0.54 -19.11
C ILE A 2 -7.02 1.23 -18.78
N ILE A 3 -6.69 1.38 -17.50
CA ILE A 3 -5.38 1.85 -17.09
C ILE A 3 -4.40 0.80 -17.63
N ILE A 4 -3.64 1.19 -18.64
CA ILE A 4 -2.55 0.39 -19.21
C ILE A 4 -1.64 0.04 -18.03
N MET A 5 -1.64 -1.23 -17.62
CA MET A 5 -0.71 -1.80 -16.65
C MET A 5 0.71 -1.67 -17.21
N ARG A 6 1.31 -0.49 -17.07
CA ARG A 6 2.72 -0.27 -17.35
C ARG A 6 3.50 -1.02 -16.28
N ASN A 7 3.90 -2.25 -16.61
CA ASN A 7 4.86 -3.09 -15.89
C ASN A 7 4.81 -2.98 -14.36
N LEU A 8 3.85 -3.67 -13.74
CA LEU A 8 3.77 -3.82 -12.28
C LEU A 8 4.98 -4.62 -11.80
N LYS A 9 6.07 -3.95 -11.40
CA LYS A 9 7.29 -4.58 -10.89
C LYS A 9 7.25 -4.68 -9.36
N LEU A 10 6.31 -5.46 -8.82
CA LEU A 10 6.37 -5.85 -7.42
C LEU A 10 7.36 -7.00 -7.24
N LYS A 11 8.46 -6.76 -6.53
CA LYS A 11 9.44 -7.80 -6.18
C LYS A 11 8.75 -8.91 -5.40
N GLY A 12 8.90 -10.16 -5.86
CA GLY A 12 8.29 -11.32 -5.22
C GLY A 12 6.85 -11.64 -5.67
N LEU A 13 6.23 -10.80 -6.51
CA LEU A 13 4.93 -11.09 -7.09
C LEU A 13 5.05 -12.16 -8.17
N LYS A 14 4.31 -13.26 -8.01
CA LYS A 14 4.24 -14.38 -8.94
C LYS A 14 2.80 -14.55 -9.41
N TYR A 15 2.63 -14.92 -10.68
CA TYR A 15 1.33 -15.26 -11.24
C TYR A 15 1.25 -16.76 -11.53
N ASN A 16 0.19 -17.42 -11.08
CA ASN A 16 -0.07 -18.82 -11.36
C ASN A 16 -1.59 -19.08 -11.45
N LYS A 17 -2.07 -19.54 -12.60
CA LYS A 17 -3.47 -19.98 -12.84
C LYS A 17 -4.53 -19.04 -12.25
N GLY A 18 -4.45 -17.74 -12.58
CA GLY A 18 -5.41 -16.74 -12.12
C GLY A 18 -5.20 -16.25 -10.68
N LYS A 19 -4.13 -16.69 -10.00
CA LYS A 19 -3.76 -16.24 -8.66
C LYS A 19 -2.47 -15.44 -8.71
N PHE A 20 -2.49 -14.27 -8.10
CA PHE A 20 -1.28 -13.53 -7.76
C PHE A 20 -0.85 -13.93 -6.35
N LEU A 21 0.44 -14.23 -6.20
CA LEU A 21 1.06 -14.59 -4.95
C LEU A 21 2.20 -13.62 -4.68
N LEU A 22 2.19 -12.95 -3.53
CA LEU A 22 3.30 -12.13 -3.05
C LEU A 22 3.89 -12.83 -1.83
N PHE A 23 5.10 -13.39 -1.97
CA PHE A 23 5.75 -14.16 -0.89
C PHE A 23 4.84 -15.25 -0.27
N ASN A 24 4.13 -16.00 -1.12
CA ASN A 24 3.16 -17.08 -0.78
C ASN A 24 1.78 -16.61 -0.29
N ASP A 25 1.58 -15.33 -0.02
CA ASP A 25 0.26 -14.79 0.29
C ASP A 25 -0.51 -14.41 -0.98
N ARG A 26 -1.82 -14.68 -0.96
CA ARG A 26 -2.70 -14.33 -2.07
C ARG A 26 -2.83 -12.82 -2.16
N PHE A 27 -2.34 -12.26 -3.27
CA PHE A 27 -2.49 -10.85 -3.59
C PHE A 27 -3.74 -10.64 -4.45
N VAL A 28 -4.55 -9.64 -4.10
CA VAL A 28 -5.81 -9.33 -4.79
C VAL A 28 -5.80 -7.88 -5.21
N PHE A 29 -6.11 -7.64 -6.47
CA PHE A 29 -6.35 -6.29 -6.99
C PHE A 29 -7.82 -5.96 -6.82
N PHE A 30 -8.10 -4.79 -6.26
CA PHE A 30 -9.47 -4.29 -6.12
C PHE A 30 -9.54 -2.81 -6.55
N PRO A 31 -10.70 -2.38 -7.07
CA PRO A 31 -10.91 -0.97 -7.41
C PRO A 31 -10.87 -0.09 -6.15
N PRO A 32 -10.20 1.08 -6.17
CA PRO A 32 -10.15 1.99 -5.01
C PRO A 32 -11.54 2.41 -4.50
N GLN A 33 -12.55 2.42 -5.36
CA GLN A 33 -13.96 2.70 -5.03
C GLN A 33 -14.54 1.76 -3.97
N LEU A 34 -13.92 0.59 -3.75
CA LEU A 34 -14.31 -0.33 -2.69
C LEU A 34 -14.19 0.33 -1.30
N ILE A 35 -13.25 1.27 -1.11
CA ILE A 35 -13.11 2.03 0.15
C ILE A 35 -14.33 2.94 0.38
N ASP A 36 -14.89 3.52 -0.68
CA ASP A 36 -16.10 4.34 -0.58
C ASP A 36 -17.33 3.47 -0.25
N ILE A 37 -17.40 2.26 -0.79
CA ILE A 37 -18.43 1.27 -0.43
C ILE A 37 -18.32 0.87 1.05
N LEU A 38 -17.12 0.63 1.56
CA LEU A 38 -16.93 0.38 2.98
C LEU A 38 -17.36 1.59 3.83
N SER A 39 -17.09 2.80 3.35
CA SER A 39 -17.50 4.04 4.02
C SER A 39 -19.01 4.18 4.10
N SER A 40 -19.75 3.82 3.05
CA SER A 40 -21.22 3.87 3.07
C SER A 40 -21.85 2.82 3.98
N ILE A 41 -21.24 1.63 4.10
CA ILE A 41 -21.73 0.54 4.96
C ILE A 41 -21.47 0.82 6.44
N TYR A 42 -20.25 1.24 6.79
CA TYR A 42 -19.81 1.35 8.18
C TYR A 42 -19.99 2.75 8.78
N GLY A 43 -20.36 3.75 7.97
CA GLY A 43 -20.61 5.13 8.41
C GLY A 43 -19.44 5.68 9.22
N GLU A 44 -19.73 6.21 10.42
CA GLU A 44 -18.73 6.79 11.32
C GLU A 44 -17.63 5.79 11.75
N GLY A 45 -17.93 4.49 11.76
CA GLY A 45 -16.99 3.43 12.15
C GLY A 45 -15.90 3.14 11.11
N VAL A 46 -16.04 3.64 9.87
CA VAL A 46 -15.13 3.30 8.77
C VAL A 46 -13.69 3.75 9.04
N LYS A 47 -13.49 4.88 9.73
CA LYS A 47 -12.16 5.38 10.05
C LYS A 47 -11.36 4.37 10.88
N SER A 48 -11.95 3.88 11.97
CA SER A 48 -11.30 2.92 12.86
C SER A 48 -11.02 1.60 12.14
N LEU A 49 -11.96 1.16 11.29
CA LEU A 49 -11.80 -0.03 10.47
C LEU A 49 -10.62 0.10 9.49
N LEU A 50 -10.55 1.21 8.75
CA LEU A 50 -9.48 1.44 7.77
C LEU A 50 -8.10 1.59 8.43
N VAL A 51 -8.01 2.27 9.58
CA VAL A 51 -6.78 2.34 10.38
C VAL A 51 -6.34 0.95 10.83
N TRP A 52 -7.28 0.12 11.31
CA TRP A 52 -6.97 -1.23 11.75
C TRP A 52 -6.51 -2.12 10.58
N LEU A 53 -7.20 -2.05 9.44
CA LEU A 53 -6.83 -2.77 8.22
C LEU A 53 -5.46 -2.34 7.69
N GLY A 54 -5.19 -1.04 7.67
CA GLY A 54 -3.90 -0.48 7.27
C GLY A 54 -2.76 -0.96 8.15
N LYS A 55 -2.93 -0.88 9.48
CA LYS A 55 -1.95 -1.41 10.46
C LYS A 55 -1.70 -2.90 10.26
N LYS A 56 -2.76 -3.69 10.09
CA LYS A 56 -2.64 -5.14 9.84
C LYS A 56 -1.93 -5.44 8.53
N ALA A 57 -2.27 -4.76 7.45
CA ALA A 57 -1.59 -4.90 6.16
C ALA A 57 -0.11 -4.52 6.28
N GLY A 58 0.21 -3.37 6.86
CA GLY A 58 1.60 -2.94 7.07
C GLY A 58 2.41 -3.93 7.90
N TRP A 59 1.84 -4.47 8.98
CA TRP A 59 2.50 -5.51 9.80
C TRP A 59 2.76 -6.80 9.03
N THR A 60 1.76 -7.31 8.31
CA THR A 60 1.93 -8.52 7.50
C THR A 60 2.96 -8.30 6.40
N LEU A 61 2.94 -7.13 5.75
CA LEU A 61 3.88 -6.80 4.70
C LEU A 61 5.31 -6.70 5.25
N ILE A 62 5.53 -5.96 6.35
CA ILE A 62 6.88 -5.79 6.89
C ILE A 62 7.46 -7.11 7.39
N GLN A 63 6.68 -7.97 8.05
CA GLN A 63 7.13 -9.29 8.52
C GLN A 63 7.54 -10.18 7.34
N ASN A 64 6.65 -10.35 6.35
CA ASN A 64 6.97 -11.13 5.16
C ASN A 64 8.16 -10.54 4.39
N TRP A 65 8.26 -9.23 4.29
CA TRP A 65 9.34 -8.58 3.55
C TRP A 65 10.67 -8.64 4.27
N GLU A 66 10.70 -8.51 5.59
CA GLU A 66 11.93 -8.66 6.36
C GLU A 66 12.48 -10.08 6.19
N GLU A 67 11.62 -11.10 6.27
CA GLU A 67 12.00 -12.50 6.07
C GLU A 67 12.52 -12.79 4.66
N ASN A 68 11.91 -12.20 3.63
CA ASN A 68 12.21 -12.50 2.22
C ASN A 68 13.25 -11.58 1.58
N LEU A 69 13.25 -10.29 1.93
CA LEU A 69 14.11 -9.26 1.34
C LEU A 69 15.38 -9.03 2.15
N LYS A 70 15.35 -9.32 3.46
CA LYS A 70 16.49 -9.21 4.39
C LYS A 70 17.19 -7.84 4.29
N PRO A 71 16.46 -6.74 4.56
CA PRO A 71 17.01 -5.40 4.51
C PRO A 71 18.21 -5.28 5.46
N LYS A 72 19.26 -4.58 5.03
CA LYS A 72 20.52 -4.50 5.81
C LYS A 72 20.61 -3.27 6.70
N THR A 73 19.85 -2.22 6.38
CA THR A 73 19.87 -0.93 7.07
C THR A 73 18.45 -0.37 7.14
N LEU A 74 18.22 0.59 8.05
CA LEU A 74 16.96 1.32 8.12
C LEU A 74 16.63 2.01 6.78
N ASP A 75 17.64 2.59 6.13
CA ASP A 75 17.50 3.21 4.80
C ASP A 75 17.00 2.22 3.74
N ASP A 76 17.62 1.04 3.68
CA ASP A 76 17.23 -0.02 2.74
C ASP A 76 15.80 -0.51 3.03
N LEU A 77 15.45 -0.67 4.31
CA LEU A 77 14.10 -1.06 4.72
C LEU A 77 13.05 -0.03 4.28
N VAL A 78 13.26 1.25 4.58
CA VAL A 78 12.31 2.32 4.27
C VAL A 78 12.17 2.51 2.76
N ASN A 79 13.28 2.46 2.02
CA ASN A 79 13.27 2.56 0.56
C ASN A 79 12.54 1.38 -0.08
N GLN A 80 12.78 0.15 0.39
CA GLN A 80 12.06 -1.02 -0.09
C GLN A 80 10.57 -0.95 0.24
N PHE A 81 10.20 -0.55 1.46
CA PHE A 81 8.82 -0.35 1.86
C PHE A 81 8.12 0.66 0.94
N CYS A 82 8.68 1.86 0.79
CA CYS A 82 8.09 2.93 -0.04
C CYS A 82 7.97 2.52 -1.51
N ASN A 83 8.96 1.82 -2.05
CA ASN A 83 8.90 1.30 -3.42
C ASN A 83 7.75 0.28 -3.56
N ILE A 84 7.61 -0.66 -2.63
CA ILE A 84 6.57 -1.68 -2.74
C ILE A 84 5.18 -1.08 -2.59
N VAL A 85 4.95 -0.25 -1.56
CA VAL A 85 3.66 0.42 -1.35
C VAL A 85 3.32 1.31 -2.53
N SER A 86 4.31 1.98 -3.15
CA SER A 86 4.07 2.74 -4.39
C SER A 86 3.61 1.86 -5.54
N ASN A 87 4.20 0.67 -5.69
CA ASN A 87 3.82 -0.28 -6.74
C ASN A 87 2.45 -0.95 -6.50
N GLN A 88 1.86 -0.82 -5.31
CA GLN A 88 0.49 -1.26 -5.05
C GLN A 88 -0.57 -0.32 -5.66
N GLY A 89 -0.17 0.87 -6.13
CA GLY A 89 -1.05 1.81 -6.85
C GLY A 89 -1.75 2.84 -5.97
N TRP A 90 -1.32 2.98 -4.72
CA TRP A 90 -1.87 3.93 -3.75
C TRP A 90 -1.41 5.38 -3.97
N GLY A 91 -0.25 5.54 -4.58
CA GLY A 91 0.44 6.80 -4.82
C GLY A 91 1.93 6.53 -4.94
N ARG A 92 2.74 7.58 -5.03
CA ARG A 92 4.20 7.49 -5.08
C ARG A 92 4.78 8.01 -3.76
N PHE A 93 5.32 7.10 -2.97
CA PHE A 93 5.96 7.36 -1.68
C PHE A 93 7.45 7.58 -1.90
N VAL A 94 7.95 8.75 -1.51
CA VAL A 94 9.34 9.14 -1.66
C VAL A 94 9.90 9.52 -0.29
N PRO A 95 10.79 8.70 0.29
CA PRO A 95 11.51 9.09 1.49
C PRO A 95 12.35 10.33 1.23
N THR A 96 12.25 11.33 2.09
CA THR A 96 13.05 12.57 2.02
C THR A 96 14.01 12.70 3.20
N GLN A 97 13.70 12.07 4.32
CA GLN A 97 14.58 11.97 5.48
C GLN A 97 14.43 10.59 6.12
N ILE A 98 15.56 9.94 6.42
CA ILE A 98 15.59 8.65 7.10
C ILE A 98 16.64 8.74 8.21
N SER A 99 16.19 8.61 9.45
CA SER A 99 17.01 8.56 10.65
C SER A 99 16.30 7.72 11.70
N GLU A 100 17.03 7.29 12.73
CA GLU A 100 16.46 6.53 13.86
C GLU A 100 15.36 7.34 14.58
N ASP A 101 15.51 8.66 14.67
CA ASP A 101 14.56 9.54 15.37
C ASP A 101 13.37 9.94 14.49
N MET A 102 13.58 10.03 13.17
CA MET A 102 12.56 10.55 12.25
C MET A 102 12.68 9.98 10.84
N ILE A 103 11.53 9.57 10.30
CA ILE A 103 11.37 9.19 8.90
C ILE A 103 10.32 10.12 8.29
N THR A 104 10.69 10.83 7.23
CA THR A 104 9.79 11.70 6.46
C THR A 104 9.59 11.12 5.08
N ILE A 105 8.33 10.95 4.69
CA ILE A 105 7.93 10.39 3.40
C ILE A 105 6.97 11.37 2.74
N GLU A 106 7.30 11.81 1.53
CA GLU A 106 6.39 12.56 0.69
C GLU A 106 5.50 11.62 -0.12
N LEU A 107 4.20 11.90 -0.13
CA LEU A 107 3.22 11.16 -0.94
C LEU A 107 2.78 12.01 -2.14
N HIS A 108 3.21 11.57 -3.32
CA HIS A 108 2.85 12.16 -4.61
C HIS A 108 1.76 11.33 -5.31
N HIS A 109 0.96 11.95 -6.18
CA HIS A 109 -0.08 11.25 -6.97
C HIS A 109 -1.01 10.34 -6.15
N ASN A 110 -1.40 10.79 -4.96
CA ASN A 110 -2.29 10.06 -4.07
C ASN A 110 -3.59 9.69 -4.79
N ILE A 111 -3.97 8.41 -4.83
CA ILE A 111 -5.16 7.94 -5.56
C ILE A 111 -6.46 8.61 -5.09
N SER A 112 -6.52 9.05 -3.83
CA SER A 112 -7.68 9.81 -3.30
C SER A 112 -7.89 11.16 -3.97
N SER A 113 -6.86 11.74 -4.59
CA SER A 113 -6.99 12.97 -5.38
C SER A 113 -7.67 12.75 -6.73
N ILE A 114 -7.74 11.49 -7.20
CA ILE A 114 -8.37 11.09 -8.46
C ILE A 114 -9.82 10.60 -8.23
N LEU A 115 -10.15 10.20 -6.99
CA LEU A 115 -11.51 9.81 -6.62
C LEU A 115 -12.40 11.05 -6.45
N GLU A 116 -13.59 11.04 -7.05
CA GLU A 116 -14.55 12.17 -7.02
C GLU A 116 -14.93 12.57 -5.59
N ASN A 117 -15.07 11.56 -4.72
CA ASN A 117 -15.02 11.78 -3.29
C ASN A 117 -13.55 11.90 -2.90
N LYS A 118 -13.09 13.12 -2.56
CA LYS A 118 -11.80 13.42 -1.92
C LYS A 118 -11.73 12.73 -0.56
N SER A 119 -11.70 11.41 -0.60
CA SER A 119 -11.98 10.52 0.50
C SER A 119 -10.83 10.66 1.49
N LYS A 120 -11.03 11.49 2.52
CA LYS A 120 -10.14 11.58 3.70
C LYS A 120 -9.82 10.19 4.26
N TYR A 121 -10.70 9.22 3.98
CA TYR A 121 -10.60 7.83 4.40
C TYR A 121 -9.42 7.07 3.79
N PHE A 122 -8.92 7.50 2.63
CA PHE A 122 -7.79 6.85 2.01
C PHE A 122 -6.49 6.98 2.82
N CYS A 123 -6.22 8.18 3.35
CA CYS A 123 -5.10 8.43 4.25
C CYS A 123 -5.28 7.76 5.63
N TYR A 124 -6.45 7.20 5.94
CA TYR A 124 -6.61 6.38 7.15
C TYR A 124 -6.17 4.94 6.94
N PHE A 125 -6.17 4.45 5.69
CA PHE A 125 -5.71 3.11 5.35
C PHE A 125 -4.19 3.05 5.12
N ILE A 126 -3.62 4.06 4.45
CA ILE A 126 -2.15 4.24 4.34
C ILE A 126 -1.58 4.59 5.71
#